data_AF-A0A7J8Z2E0-F1
#
_entry.id   AF-A0A7J8Z2E0-F1
#
_cell.length_a   1.000
_cell.length_b   1.000
_cell.length_c   1.000
_cell.angle_alpha   90.00
_cell.angle_beta   90.00
_cell.angle_gamma   90.00
#
_symmetry.space_group_name_H-M   'P 1'
#
loop_
_entity.id
_entity.type
_entity.pdbx_description
1 polymer ?
#
loop_
_entity_poly.entity_id
_entity_poly.type
_entity_poly.pdbx_seq_one_letter_code
_entity_poly.pdbx_strand_id
1 'polypeptide(L)'
;MTTIKYDWLWGKRVNDNVPMSSQENTRSIEEHLQVIAFELEIIKQDFEKRSSEVEKKIEQLEEEKMQLGLDIDVQKLEAQKMRKENNKADEDLESLKTNYKKLRLSIRTTRLSKTSEQWLQEIKEEKISADQWERKSKMLEFKKML
;
A
#
# COMPACT_ATOMS: atom_id res chain seq x y z
N MET A 1 12.46 27.40 -33.81
CA MET A 1 12.78 28.01 -35.12
C MET A 1 13.60 29.26 -34.84
N THR A 2 14.88 29.08 -34.49
CA THR A 2 15.74 30.12 -33.89
C THR A 2 17.22 29.74 -34.04
N THR A 3 17.70 29.49 -35.27
CA THR A 3 19.09 29.07 -35.48
C THR A 3 19.80 29.74 -36.67
N ILE A 4 19.08 30.37 -37.60
CA ILE A 4 19.70 30.87 -38.83
C ILE A 4 20.66 32.05 -38.59
N LYS A 5 20.38 32.93 -37.61
CA LYS A 5 21.26 34.08 -37.29
C LYS A 5 22.51 33.71 -36.49
N TYR A 6 22.44 32.67 -35.66
CA TYR A 6 23.57 32.25 -34.81
C TYR A 6 24.58 31.41 -35.61
N ASP A 7 24.14 30.58 -36.55
CA ASP A 7 25.04 29.74 -37.37
C ASP A 7 25.96 30.56 -38.27
N TRP A 8 25.47 31.70 -38.79
CA TRP A 8 26.28 32.67 -39.55
C TRP A 8 27.44 33.24 -38.72
N LEU A 9 27.24 33.46 -37.42
CA LEU A 9 28.21 34.03 -36.48
C LEU A 9 29.24 33.01 -35.99
N TRP A 10 28.89 31.73 -36.03
CA TRP A 10 29.80 30.62 -35.71
C TRP A 10 30.70 30.24 -36.89
N GLY A 11 30.19 30.31 -38.13
CA GLY A 11 30.99 30.04 -39.34
C GLY A 11 32.11 31.05 -39.62
N LYS A 12 32.16 32.18 -38.88
CA LYS A 12 33.10 33.29 -39.09
C LYS A 12 34.26 33.35 -38.07
N ARG A 13 34.42 32.34 -37.21
CA ARG A 13 35.50 32.25 -36.21
C ARG A 13 36.45 31.10 -36.54
N VAL A 14 37.76 31.30 -36.39
CA VAL A 14 38.78 30.26 -36.65
C VAL A 14 38.92 29.30 -35.45
N ASN A 15 38.61 29.76 -34.24
CA ASN A 15 38.54 29.01 -32.98
C ASN A 15 37.73 29.84 -31.96
N ASP A 16 37.20 29.22 -30.89
CA ASP A 16 36.24 29.79 -29.92
C ASP A 16 36.67 31.12 -29.27
N ASN A 17 37.95 31.50 -29.34
CA ASN A 17 38.51 32.68 -28.68
C ASN A 17 39.19 33.72 -29.60
N VAL A 18 39.21 33.55 -30.94
CA VAL A 18 39.92 34.49 -31.85
C VAL A 18 39.01 34.90 -33.02
N PRO A 19 38.67 36.20 -33.17
CA PRO A 19 37.94 36.69 -34.34
C PRO A 19 38.78 36.48 -35.60
N MET A 20 38.18 35.93 -36.66
CA MET A 20 38.84 35.87 -37.96
C MET A 20 39.03 37.30 -38.46
N SER A 21 40.27 37.74 -38.68
CA SER A 21 40.56 39.04 -39.26
C SER A 21 40.17 39.02 -40.73
N SER A 22 38.89 39.28 -41.03
CA SER A 22 38.42 39.43 -42.41
C SER A 22 39.06 40.67 -43.02
N GLN A 23 39.73 40.47 -44.15
CA GLN A 23 40.33 41.49 -45.02
C GLN A 23 39.26 42.32 -45.76
N GLU A 24 38.20 42.73 -45.05
CA GLU A 24 37.04 43.52 -45.49
C GLU A 24 36.82 44.74 -44.56
N ASN A 25 37.89 45.29 -44.00
CA ASN A 25 37.82 46.41 -43.06
C ASN A 25 37.61 47.76 -43.78
N THR A 26 36.39 48.01 -44.26
CA THR A 26 35.88 49.37 -44.55
C THR A 26 34.98 49.91 -43.43
N ARG A 27 34.64 49.08 -42.43
CA ARG A 27 33.87 49.48 -41.24
C ARG A 27 34.76 50.04 -40.14
N SER A 28 34.33 51.10 -39.49
CA SER A 28 35.08 51.71 -38.38
C SER A 28 35.04 50.79 -37.14
N ILE A 29 36.05 50.91 -36.28
CA ILE A 29 36.12 50.19 -34.99
C ILE A 29 34.85 50.41 -34.16
N GLU A 30 34.25 51.59 -34.27
CA GLU A 30 33.02 51.98 -33.58
C GLU A 30 31.80 51.14 -34.01
N GLU A 31 31.65 50.87 -35.31
CA GLU A 31 30.58 50.00 -35.82
C GLU A 31 30.73 48.55 -35.31
N HIS A 32 31.97 48.06 -35.19
CA HIS A 32 32.22 46.73 -34.63
C HIS A 32 31.87 46.65 -33.15
N LEU A 33 32.22 47.67 -32.35
CA LEU A 33 31.86 47.73 -30.94
C LEU A 33 30.33 47.83 -30.76
N GLN A 34 29.64 48.54 -31.63
CA GLN A 34 28.18 48.67 -31.59
C GLN A 34 27.46 47.35 -31.92
N VAL A 35 27.95 46.58 -32.89
CA VAL A 35 27.44 45.23 -33.19
C VAL A 35 27.68 44.28 -32.01
N ILE A 36 28.89 44.29 -31.43
CA ILE A 36 29.23 43.46 -30.26
C ILE A 36 28.33 43.78 -29.07
N ALA A 37 28.09 45.07 -28.79
CA ALA A 37 27.20 45.50 -27.71
C ALA A 37 25.76 44.99 -27.92
N PHE A 38 25.26 45.06 -29.15
CA PHE A 38 23.92 44.56 -29.49
C PHE A 38 23.80 43.04 -29.36
N GLU A 39 24.82 42.28 -29.78
CA GLU A 39 24.84 40.82 -29.63
C GLU A 39 24.88 40.39 -28.16
N LEU A 40 25.64 41.09 -27.32
CA LEU A 40 25.67 40.84 -25.87
C LEU A 40 24.33 41.12 -25.20
N GLU A 41 23.63 42.17 -25.61
CA GLU A 41 22.29 42.49 -25.08
C GLU A 41 21.28 41.39 -25.43
N ILE A 42 21.33 40.83 -26.66
CA ILE A 42 20.48 39.69 -27.04
C ILE A 42 20.80 38.46 -26.18
N ILE A 43 22.08 38.12 -26.01
CA ILE A 43 22.51 36.98 -25.20
C ILE A 43 22.05 37.13 -23.76
N LYS A 44 22.14 38.34 -23.19
CA LYS A 44 21.70 38.65 -21.85
C LYS A 44 20.19 38.43 -21.68
N GLN A 45 19.38 38.95 -22.61
CA GLN A 45 17.93 38.77 -22.57
C GLN A 45 17.53 37.30 -22.69
N ASP A 46 18.18 36.55 -23.59
CA ASP A 46 17.94 35.11 -23.73
C ASP A 46 18.34 34.33 -22.48
N PHE A 47 19.43 34.72 -21.82
CA PHE A 47 19.86 34.14 -20.55
C PHE A 47 18.84 34.39 -19.44
N GLU A 48 18.41 35.64 -19.25
CA GLU A 48 17.39 36.00 -18.25
C GLU A 48 16.09 35.23 -18.49
N LYS A 49 15.64 35.13 -19.75
CA LYS A 49 14.46 34.35 -20.10
C LYS A 49 14.62 32.88 -19.71
N ARG A 50 15.73 32.24 -20.10
CA ARG A 50 15.98 30.83 -19.76
C ARG A 50 16.10 30.61 -18.26
N SER A 51 16.72 31.53 -17.52
CA SER A 51 16.81 31.46 -16.06
C SER A 51 15.42 31.47 -15.44
N SER A 52 14.54 32.38 -15.87
CA SER A 52 13.16 32.46 -15.36
C SER A 52 12.33 31.21 -15.68
N GLU A 53 12.54 30.58 -16.85
CA GLU A 53 11.88 29.33 -17.21
C GLU A 53 12.36 28.16 -16.34
N VAL A 54 13.65 28.14 -15.98
CA VAL A 54 14.22 27.12 -15.10
C VAL A 54 13.71 27.30 -13.67
N GLU A 55 13.68 28.52 -13.14
CA GLU A 55 13.15 28.81 -11.79
C GLU A 55 11.70 28.34 -11.65
N LYS A 56 10.84 28.64 -12.62
CA LYS A 56 9.44 28.15 -12.62
C LYS A 56 9.34 26.63 -12.61
N LYS A 57 10.21 25.94 -13.35
CA LYS A 57 10.24 24.46 -13.34
C LYS A 57 10.72 23.91 -12.00
N ILE A 58 11.68 24.57 -11.35
CA ILE A 58 12.14 24.18 -10.01
C ILE A 58 11.00 24.33 -9.00
N GLU A 59 10.29 25.46 -9.00
CA GLU A 59 9.15 25.70 -8.12
C GLU A 59 8.05 24.65 -8.31
N GLN A 60 7.70 24.34 -9.56
CA GLN A 60 6.73 23.28 -9.87
C GLN A 60 7.19 21.90 -9.34
N LEU A 61 8.45 21.55 -9.53
CA LEU A 61 9.01 20.28 -9.04
C LEU A 61 9.05 20.21 -7.51
N GLU A 62 9.28 21.32 -6.82
CA GLU A 62 9.23 21.40 -5.36
C GLU A 62 7.81 21.19 -4.84
N GLU A 63 6.81 21.78 -5.49
CA GLU A 63 5.40 21.56 -5.17
C GLU A 63 4.97 20.10 -5.41
N GLU A 64 5.31 19.52 -6.57
CA GLU A 64 5.04 18.12 -6.88
C GLU A 64 5.71 17.18 -5.87
N LYS A 65 6.96 17.44 -5.49
CA LYS A 65 7.68 16.68 -4.47
C LYS A 65 6.99 16.75 -3.11
N MET A 66 6.50 17.92 -2.70
CA MET A 66 5.78 18.09 -1.44
C MET A 66 4.48 17.28 -1.45
N GLN A 67 3.70 17.37 -2.54
CA GLN A 67 2.45 16.62 -2.69
C GLN A 67 2.68 15.11 -2.63
N LEU A 68 3.67 14.60 -3.37
CA LEU A 68 4.04 13.19 -3.33
C LEU A 68 4.50 12.75 -1.94
N GLY A 69 5.21 13.62 -1.20
CA GLY A 69 5.58 13.37 0.19
C GLY A 69 4.36 13.14 1.09
N LEU A 70 3.33 13.99 0.96
CA LEU A 70 2.08 13.85 1.68
C LEU A 70 1.35 12.55 1.32
N ASP A 71 1.26 12.22 0.03
CA ASP A 71 0.59 11.00 -0.43
C ASP A 71 1.27 9.74 0.13
N ILE A 72 2.61 9.71 0.17
CA ILE A 72 3.38 8.62 0.78
C ILE A 72 3.06 8.48 2.28
N ASP A 73 2.99 9.58 3.01
CA ASP A 73 2.67 9.57 4.44
C ASP A 73 1.23 9.08 4.70
N VAL A 74 0.27 9.50 3.86
CA VAL A 74 -1.12 9.00 3.91
C VAL A 74 -1.17 7.49 3.67
N GLN A 75 -0.52 7.00 2.60
CA GLN A 75 -0.47 5.57 2.30
C GLN A 75 0.17 4.76 3.43
N LYS A 76 1.24 5.30 4.05
CA LYS A 76 1.91 4.67 5.18
C LYS A 76 0.99 4.55 6.40
N LEU A 77 0.23 5.61 6.72
CA LEU A 77 -0.74 5.61 7.81
C LEU A 77 -1.87 4.61 7.56
N GLU A 78 -2.41 4.58 6.34
CA GLU A 78 -3.46 3.64 5.95
C GLU A 78 -2.98 2.19 6.04
N ALA A 79 -1.78 1.88 5.50
CA ALA A 79 -1.17 0.57 5.62
C ALA A 79 -0.94 0.14 7.08
N GLN A 80 -0.54 1.06 7.95
CA GLN A 80 -0.37 0.77 9.37
C GLN A 80 -1.71 0.48 10.05
N LYS A 81 -2.77 1.22 9.73
CA LYS A 81 -4.12 0.97 10.24
C LYS A 81 -4.60 -0.41 9.82
N MET A 82 -4.49 -0.75 8.54
CA MET A 82 -4.88 -2.07 8.01
C MET A 82 -4.15 -3.22 8.70
N ARG A 83 -2.84 -3.07 8.98
CA ARG A 83 -2.08 -4.09 9.73
C ARG A 83 -2.63 -4.30 11.14
N LYS A 84 -3.00 -3.23 11.86
CA LYS A 84 -3.56 -3.35 13.21
C LYS A 84 -4.92 -4.05 13.19
N GLU A 85 -5.78 -3.69 12.24
CA GLU A 85 -7.10 -4.30 12.09
C GLU A 85 -6.99 -5.78 11.72
N ASN A 86 -6.05 -6.13 10.81
CA ASN A 86 -5.82 -7.52 10.44
C ASN A 86 -5.30 -8.36 11.61
N ASN A 87 -4.34 -7.84 12.38
CA ASN A 87 -3.82 -8.55 13.56
C ASN A 87 -4.94 -8.83 14.59
N LYS A 88 -5.84 -7.87 14.80
CA LYS A 88 -7.00 -8.08 15.68
C LYS A 88 -7.94 -9.16 15.14
N ALA A 89 -8.23 -9.13 13.84
CA ALA A 89 -9.06 -10.15 13.20
C ALA A 89 -8.44 -11.55 13.30
N ASP A 90 -7.11 -11.66 13.19
CA ASP A 90 -6.36 -12.91 13.36
C ASP A 90 -6.45 -13.43 14.81
N GLU A 91 -6.30 -12.54 15.80
CA GLU A 91 -6.49 -12.87 17.23
C GLU A 91 -7.92 -13.36 17.52
N ASP A 92 -8.93 -12.66 17.01
CA ASP A 92 -10.34 -13.03 17.15
C ASP A 92 -10.64 -14.38 16.49
N LEU A 93 -10.05 -14.65 15.31
CA LEU A 93 -10.18 -15.91 14.61
C LEU A 93 -9.56 -17.08 15.39
N GLU A 94 -8.36 -16.90 15.94
CA GLU A 94 -7.71 -17.95 16.72
C GLU A 94 -8.48 -18.20 18.04
N SER A 95 -8.99 -17.16 18.69
CA SER A 95 -9.92 -17.29 19.83
C SER A 95 -11.16 -18.11 19.47
N LEU A 96 -11.84 -17.77 18.37
CA LEU A 96 -13.01 -18.50 17.90
C LEU A 96 -12.70 -19.97 17.62
N LYS A 97 -11.59 -20.26 16.95
CA LYS A 97 -11.12 -21.62 16.66
C LYS A 97 -10.84 -22.42 17.93
N THR A 98 -10.25 -21.81 18.96
CA THR A 98 -10.06 -22.49 20.26
C THR A 98 -11.39 -22.77 20.95
N ASN A 99 -12.33 -21.82 20.95
CA ASN A 99 -13.65 -21.99 21.54
C ASN A 99 -14.45 -23.08 20.82
N TYR A 100 -14.41 -23.10 19.49
CA TYR A 100 -15.04 -24.15 18.69
C TYR A 100 -14.46 -25.54 19.01
N LYS A 101 -13.13 -25.66 19.11
CA LYS A 101 -12.47 -26.92 19.49
C LYS A 101 -12.93 -27.38 20.89
N LYS A 102 -13.00 -26.47 21.87
CA LYS A 102 -13.51 -26.76 23.21
C LYS A 102 -14.95 -27.23 23.18
N LEU A 103 -15.83 -26.50 22.50
CA LEU A 103 -17.25 -26.86 22.34
C LEU A 103 -17.41 -28.25 21.73
N ARG A 104 -16.67 -28.54 20.65
CA ARG A 104 -16.69 -29.86 20.01
C ARG A 104 -16.26 -30.99 20.95
N LEU A 105 -15.24 -30.75 21.78
CA LEU A 105 -14.83 -31.71 22.81
C LEU A 105 -15.91 -31.88 23.88
N SER A 106 -16.51 -30.79 24.36
CA SER A 106 -17.61 -30.82 25.33
C SER A 106 -18.82 -31.60 24.82
N ILE A 107 -19.21 -31.44 23.55
CA ILE A 107 -20.32 -32.21 22.95
C ILE A 107 -20.01 -33.71 22.92
N ARG A 108 -18.75 -34.09 22.65
CA ARG A 108 -18.32 -35.50 22.66
C ARG A 108 -18.31 -36.09 24.07
N THR A 109 -17.89 -35.33 25.09
CA THR A 109 -17.80 -35.84 26.47
C THR A 109 -19.15 -35.90 27.18
N THR A 110 -20.04 -34.94 26.94
CA THR A 110 -21.36 -34.86 27.60
C THR A 110 -22.39 -35.86 27.08
N ARG A 111 -22.01 -36.82 26.22
CA ARG A 111 -22.92 -37.77 25.53
C ARG A 111 -24.06 -37.09 24.75
N LEU A 112 -24.03 -35.76 24.58
CA LEU A 112 -24.94 -35.02 23.69
C LEU A 112 -24.76 -35.41 22.22
N SER A 113 -23.66 -36.09 21.88
CA SER A 113 -23.45 -36.67 20.55
C SER A 113 -24.23 -37.97 20.31
N LYS A 114 -24.98 -38.47 21.29
CA LYS A 114 -25.83 -39.66 21.10
C LYS A 114 -26.98 -39.33 20.15
N THR A 115 -27.17 -40.17 19.15
CA THR A 115 -28.35 -40.10 18.28
C THR A 115 -29.61 -40.50 19.06
N SER A 116 -30.79 -40.08 18.61
CA SER A 116 -32.05 -40.40 19.30
C SER A 116 -32.30 -41.90 19.40
N GLU A 117 -31.80 -42.68 18.45
CA GLU A 117 -31.85 -44.15 18.47
C GLU A 117 -31.05 -44.76 19.62
N GLN A 118 -29.85 -44.22 19.91
CA GLN A 118 -29.04 -44.66 21.05
C GLN A 118 -29.73 -44.35 22.38
N TRP A 119 -30.41 -43.20 22.48
CA TRP A 119 -31.24 -42.85 23.63
C TRP A 119 -32.44 -43.78 23.79
N LEU A 120 -33.14 -44.10 22.71
CA LEU A 120 -34.28 -45.01 22.74
C LEU A 120 -33.87 -46.43 23.15
N GLN A 121 -32.69 -46.88 22.74
CA GLN A 121 -32.15 -48.18 23.12
C GLN A 121 -31.82 -48.25 24.61
N GLU A 122 -31.13 -47.24 25.16
CA GLU A 122 -30.84 -47.17 26.60
C GLU A 122 -32.13 -47.10 27.45
N ILE A 123 -33.12 -46.32 27.03
CA ILE A 123 -34.43 -46.26 27.73
C ILE A 123 -35.13 -47.63 27.75
N LYS A 124 -35.04 -48.41 26.67
CA LYS A 124 -35.60 -49.77 26.61
C LYS A 124 -34.87 -50.72 27.55
N GLU A 125 -33.54 -50.68 27.56
CA GLU A 125 -32.70 -51.51 28.44
C GLU A 125 -32.92 -51.19 29.92
N GLU A 126 -33.09 -49.91 30.24
CA GLU A 126 -33.37 -49.45 31.60
C GLU A 126 -34.79 -49.85 32.05
N LYS A 127 -35.80 -49.77 31.17
CA LYS A 127 -37.15 -50.30 31.44
C LYS A 127 -37.13 -51.80 31.76
N ILE A 128 -36.44 -52.60 30.94
CA ILE A 128 -36.33 -54.05 31.17
C ILE A 128 -35.66 -54.33 32.51
N SER A 129 -34.64 -53.56 32.86
CA SER A 129 -33.95 -53.67 34.16
C SER A 129 -34.88 -53.32 35.32
N ALA A 130 -35.66 -52.23 35.22
CA ALA A 130 -36.64 -51.84 36.23
C ALA A 130 -37.70 -52.91 36.46
N ASP A 131 -38.28 -53.46 35.39
CA ASP A 131 -39.28 -54.54 35.46
C ASP A 131 -38.70 -55.80 36.15
N GLN A 132 -37.44 -56.13 35.87
CA GLN A 132 -36.76 -57.24 36.53
C GLN A 132 -36.55 -56.99 38.03
N TRP A 133 -36.17 -55.77 38.41
CA TRP A 133 -36.03 -55.38 39.82
C TRP A 133 -37.37 -55.41 40.55
N GLU A 134 -38.45 -54.96 39.92
CA GLU A 134 -39.80 -55.00 40.48
C GLU A 134 -40.25 -56.44 40.75
N ARG A 135 -40.03 -57.35 39.79
CA ARG A 135 -40.31 -58.78 39.96
C ARG A 135 -39.50 -59.39 41.10
N LYS A 136 -38.20 -59.08 41.18
CA LYS A 136 -37.32 -59.54 42.28
C LYS A 136 -37.79 -59.00 43.64
N SER A 137 -38.19 -57.72 43.69
CA SER A 137 -38.72 -57.09 44.90
C SER A 137 -39.99 -57.79 45.37
N LYS A 138 -40.97 -57.99 44.48
CA LYS A 138 -42.20 -58.73 44.77
C LYS A 138 -41.93 -60.16 45.24
N MET A 139 -40.96 -60.84 44.64
CA MET A 139 -40.56 -62.19 45.04
C MET A 139 -39.96 -62.22 46.45
N LEU A 140 -39.15 -61.20 46.81
CA LEU A 140 -38.56 -61.07 48.13
C LEU A 140 -39.62 -60.72 49.19
N GLU A 141 -40.61 -59.88 48.85
CA GLU A 141 -41.74 -59.59 49.75
C GLU A 141 -42.59 -60.83 50.00
N PHE A 142 -42.90 -61.60 48.95
CA PHE A 142 -43.67 -62.84 49.09
C PHE A 142 -42.92 -63.88 49.96
N LYS A 143 -41.60 -63.97 49.82
CA LYS A 143 -40.75 -64.84 50.66
C LYS A 143 -40.67 -64.41 52.13
N LYS A 144 -40.97 -63.15 52.46
CA LYS A 144 -41.01 -62.67 53.85
C LYS A 144 -42.35 -62.95 54.55
N MET A 145 -43.41 -63.27 53.79
CA MET A 145 -44.75 -63.56 54.33
C MET A 145 -45.01 -65.06 54.54
N LEU A 146 -44.07 -65.92 54.13
CA LEU A 146 -44.03 -67.35 54.40
C LEU A 146 -43.07 -67.63 55.56
#